data_AF-A0A146FJD4-F1
#
_entry.id   AF-A0A146FJD4-F1
#
_cell.length_a   1.000
_cell.length_b   1.000
_cell.length_c   1.000
_cell.angle_alpha   90.00
_cell.angle_beta   90.00
_cell.angle_gamma   90.00
#
_symmetry.space_group_name_H-M   'P 1'
#
loop_
_entity.id
_entity.type
_entity.pdbx_description
1 polymer ?
#
loop_
_entity_poly.entity_id
_entity_poly.type
_entity_poly.pdbx_seq_one_letter_code
_entity_poly.pdbx_strand_id
1 'polypeptide(L)'
;MRSPAWASIAITAFAALANAGTPSTLAELCTDSIVKAALPPSEFIKGITIDSDSVTTEVVTNSSFSSEFYPSATIDYCNVTFAYSHDGIDGDQVLLEIWLPAPTNFKNRWLSTGGGGYAINSGDQSLPGGVMYGAASGMTDGGFGGFSNNADTAMLLANGTLNYETLYMFAYKAHRELSLLGKALTRNVYGMSDSDKLYAYYQGCSEGGREGWSQVQRFGDEWDGAIIGAPAFRWSFQQTQHLYSNIVEKTLDYYPPPCELDKIVNETIAACDAMDGKVDWVVARTDLCLLDFDISTIEGKPYSCAASRGTPAQNGTVSAKGIEVAKTIINGLHDSQGRRVYFSYQPTAAFDDAETQYNSTTGQWGLDIDQLGGEYIALLVDKNGTTLDSLDGITYDTLKDWMISGLQEYYSTLQTTWPDLTPFHNAGGKVIHFHGDADFSIPTAASIRYWESVRSIMYPNKDYNSSAEALNEWYRLYTVPGAGHCATNDAMPNGPFPQTNMAVMIDWVENGVVPTTLNATVLQGENEGQNQQLCAWPLRPLWTNNGTTMECVYNQRSIDSWHYDLDAVPMPVY
;
A
#
# COMPACT_ATOMS: atom_id res chain seq x y z
N MET A 1 -16.64 -15.65 -24.19
CA MET A 1 -17.97 -15.82 -23.56
C MET A 1 -17.77 -15.60 -22.08
N ARG A 2 -18.41 -14.58 -21.49
CA ARG A 2 -18.30 -14.25 -20.06
C ARG A 2 -18.78 -15.44 -19.22
N SER A 3 -18.05 -15.82 -18.17
CA SER A 3 -18.63 -16.57 -17.07
C SER A 3 -19.69 -15.66 -16.40
N PRO A 4 -20.89 -16.16 -16.08
CA PRO A 4 -21.95 -15.37 -15.47
C PRO A 4 -21.67 -14.97 -14.00
N ALA A 5 -20.53 -15.35 -13.43
CA ALA A 5 -20.23 -15.12 -12.00
C ALA A 5 -19.99 -13.64 -11.62
N TRP A 6 -19.60 -12.78 -12.58
CA TRP A 6 -19.37 -11.35 -12.34
C TRP A 6 -20.07 -10.54 -13.42
N ALA A 7 -21.41 -10.54 -13.41
CA ALA A 7 -22.14 -9.56 -14.18
C ALA A 7 -21.91 -8.18 -13.56
N SER A 8 -21.39 -7.22 -14.34
CA SER A 8 -21.28 -5.82 -13.91
C SER A 8 -22.67 -5.35 -13.47
N ILE A 9 -22.82 -4.96 -12.20
CA ILE A 9 -24.05 -4.34 -11.72
C ILE A 9 -24.09 -2.96 -12.36
N ALA A 10 -25.04 -2.75 -13.27
CA ALA A 10 -25.25 -1.43 -13.84
C ALA A 10 -25.77 -0.51 -12.73
N ILE A 11 -24.91 0.41 -12.25
CA ILE A 11 -25.28 1.40 -11.24
C ILE A 11 -26.05 2.52 -11.93
N THR A 12 -27.35 2.31 -12.14
CA THR A 12 -28.27 3.35 -12.62
C THR A 12 -28.70 4.25 -11.48
N ALA A 13 -29.00 5.51 -11.79
CA ALA A 13 -29.60 6.40 -10.80
C ALA A 13 -31.04 5.94 -10.50
N PHE A 14 -31.38 5.82 -9.22
CA PHE A 14 -32.74 5.50 -8.83
C PHE A 14 -33.47 6.81 -8.54
N ALA A 15 -34.63 7.00 -9.18
CA ALA A 15 -35.46 8.20 -8.99
C ALA A 15 -36.13 8.19 -7.61
N ALA A 16 -35.35 8.36 -6.54
CA ALA A 16 -35.85 8.33 -5.17
C ALA A 16 -36.30 9.73 -4.68
N LEU A 17 -35.70 10.81 -5.19
CA LEU A 17 -36.00 12.20 -4.81
C LEU A 17 -37.08 12.87 -5.69
N ALA A 18 -38.09 12.13 -6.16
CA ALA A 18 -39.07 12.66 -7.12
C ALA A 18 -39.95 13.82 -6.56
N ASN A 19 -40.00 14.03 -5.24
CA ASN A 19 -40.86 15.03 -4.60
C ASN A 19 -40.15 16.03 -3.66
N ALA A 20 -38.86 15.86 -3.37
CA ALA A 20 -38.05 16.81 -2.61
C ALA A 20 -36.90 17.21 -3.53
N GLY A 21 -36.83 18.49 -3.93
CA GLY A 21 -35.80 18.95 -4.88
C GLY A 21 -34.39 18.54 -4.45
N THR A 22 -33.49 18.37 -5.42
CA THR A 22 -32.09 18.01 -5.16
C THR A 22 -31.46 18.99 -4.18
N PRO A 23 -30.81 18.53 -3.10
CA PRO A 23 -30.21 19.41 -2.10
C PRO A 23 -29.28 20.44 -2.73
N SER A 24 -29.42 21.70 -2.37
CA SER A 24 -28.62 22.80 -2.94
C SER A 24 -27.49 23.25 -2.01
N THR A 25 -27.58 22.91 -0.73
CA THR A 25 -26.58 23.23 0.30
C THR A 25 -26.12 21.98 1.05
N LEU A 26 -24.98 22.08 1.73
CA LEU A 26 -24.46 20.98 2.56
C LEU A 26 -25.43 20.59 3.68
N ALA A 27 -26.05 21.58 4.34
CA ALA A 27 -26.98 21.33 5.44
C ALA A 27 -28.31 20.69 4.97
N GLU A 28 -28.78 21.00 3.76
CA GLU A 28 -29.94 20.33 3.16
C GLU A 28 -29.63 18.88 2.81
N LEU A 29 -28.44 18.62 2.25
CA LEU A 29 -27.98 17.29 1.89
C LEU A 29 -27.79 16.41 3.13
N CYS A 30 -27.22 16.99 4.19
CA CYS A 30 -26.78 16.26 5.37
C CYS A 30 -27.89 16.12 6.41
N THR A 31 -28.90 15.33 6.05
CA THR A 31 -29.94 14.92 6.99
C THR A 31 -30.22 13.43 6.82
N ASP A 32 -30.52 12.74 7.93
CA ASP A 32 -30.85 11.32 7.92
C ASP A 32 -31.98 11.02 6.93
N SER A 33 -32.99 11.89 6.84
CA SER A 33 -34.12 11.68 5.93
C SER A 33 -33.71 11.72 4.46
N ILE A 34 -32.81 12.62 4.07
CA ILE A 34 -32.35 12.73 2.67
C ILE A 34 -31.46 11.56 2.31
N VAL A 35 -30.51 11.21 3.19
CA VAL A 35 -29.60 10.09 2.96
C VAL A 35 -30.36 8.76 2.96
N LYS A 36 -31.27 8.52 3.91
CA LYS A 36 -32.13 7.32 3.96
C LYS A 36 -32.93 7.17 2.66
N ALA A 37 -33.51 8.26 2.15
CA ALA A 37 -34.24 8.24 0.88
C ALA A 37 -33.34 7.99 -0.34
N ALA A 38 -32.05 8.31 -0.25
CA ALA A 38 -31.08 8.14 -1.33
C ALA A 38 -30.36 6.78 -1.32
N LEU A 39 -30.56 5.95 -0.29
CA LEU A 39 -30.01 4.59 -0.28
C LEU A 39 -30.50 3.80 -1.51
N PRO A 40 -29.66 2.91 -2.09
CA PRO A 40 -30.10 2.05 -3.17
C PRO A 40 -31.23 1.12 -2.71
N PRO A 41 -32.08 0.64 -3.64
CA PRO A 41 -33.20 -0.22 -3.29
C PRO A 41 -32.75 -1.55 -2.66
N SER A 42 -33.66 -2.22 -1.96
CA SER A 42 -33.47 -3.61 -1.51
C SER A 42 -33.07 -4.51 -2.68
N GLU A 43 -32.20 -5.50 -2.43
CA GLU A 43 -31.66 -6.42 -3.46
C GLU A 43 -30.79 -5.74 -4.55
N PHE A 44 -30.34 -4.49 -4.35
CA PHE A 44 -29.40 -3.84 -5.26
C PHE A 44 -28.13 -4.68 -5.46
N ILE A 45 -27.62 -5.24 -4.36
CA ILE A 45 -26.66 -6.34 -4.36
C ILE A 45 -27.41 -7.56 -3.82
N LYS A 46 -27.49 -8.61 -4.62
CA LYS A 46 -28.19 -9.83 -4.24
C LYS A 46 -27.58 -10.44 -2.98
N GLY A 47 -28.42 -10.74 -1.98
CA GLY A 47 -27.97 -11.32 -0.71
C GLY A 47 -27.43 -10.30 0.28
N ILE A 48 -27.59 -9.00 0.02
CA ILE A 48 -27.28 -7.91 0.95
C ILE A 48 -28.57 -7.18 1.33
N THR A 49 -28.75 -7.01 2.64
CA THR A 49 -29.82 -6.19 3.23
C THR A 49 -29.23 -4.93 3.85
N ILE A 50 -29.67 -3.76 3.38
CA ILE A 50 -29.23 -2.47 3.94
C ILE A 50 -30.11 -2.13 5.15
N ASP A 51 -29.49 -1.80 6.28
CA ASP A 51 -30.18 -1.29 7.46
C ASP A 51 -30.41 0.22 7.30
N SER A 52 -31.53 0.60 6.72
CA SER A 52 -31.87 2.01 6.54
C SER A 52 -32.07 2.76 7.87
N ASP A 53 -32.35 2.06 8.98
CA ASP A 53 -32.56 2.71 10.26
C ASP A 53 -31.25 3.10 10.94
N SER A 54 -30.15 2.41 10.59
CA SER A 54 -28.79 2.71 11.04
C SER A 54 -28.17 4.01 10.49
N VAL A 55 -28.80 4.66 9.50
CA VAL A 55 -28.24 5.87 8.88
C VAL A 55 -28.11 6.99 9.90
N THR A 56 -26.90 7.54 10.02
CA THR A 56 -26.59 8.76 10.76
C THR A 56 -25.90 9.78 9.84
N THR A 57 -26.15 11.06 10.10
CA THR A 57 -25.54 12.16 9.35
C THR A 57 -25.00 13.25 10.28
N GLU A 58 -23.83 13.80 9.96
CA GLU A 58 -23.23 14.91 10.69
C GLU A 58 -22.62 15.93 9.74
N VAL A 59 -23.03 17.20 9.86
CA VAL A 59 -22.39 18.30 9.14
C VAL A 59 -21.11 18.67 9.87
N VAL A 60 -19.99 18.52 9.19
CA VAL A 60 -18.68 18.94 9.68
C VAL A 60 -18.22 20.15 8.86
N THR A 61 -17.78 21.20 9.56
CA THR A 61 -17.34 22.46 8.91
C THR A 61 -15.99 22.90 9.44
N ASN A 62 -15.22 23.57 8.59
CA ASN A 62 -13.93 24.18 8.91
C ASN A 62 -12.91 23.19 9.51
N SER A 63 -12.95 21.94 9.06
CA SER A 63 -12.01 20.89 9.49
C SER A 63 -10.77 20.91 8.62
N SER A 64 -9.60 20.97 9.25
CA SER A 64 -8.31 21.05 8.57
C SER A 64 -7.56 19.73 8.65
N PHE A 65 -7.07 19.26 7.51
CA PHE A 65 -6.36 18.00 7.36
C PHE A 65 -5.05 18.22 6.60
N SER A 66 -4.10 17.32 6.81
CA SER A 66 -2.84 17.24 6.07
C SER A 66 -2.31 15.81 6.14
N SER A 67 -1.70 15.34 5.06
CA SER A 67 -1.06 14.03 4.99
C SER A 67 0.06 14.05 3.94
N GLU A 68 0.93 13.06 3.95
CA GLU A 68 1.85 12.76 2.85
C GLU A 68 1.09 12.49 1.54
N PHE A 69 -0.18 12.06 1.59
CA PHE A 69 -0.98 11.67 0.42
C PHE A 69 -1.83 12.79 -0.19
N TYR A 70 -1.93 13.94 0.47
CA TYR A 70 -2.64 15.12 -0.04
C TYR A 70 -2.18 16.40 0.68
N PRO A 71 -2.14 17.55 -0.02
CA PRO A 71 -1.72 18.81 0.60
C PRO A 71 -2.71 19.27 1.66
N SER A 72 -2.24 20.14 2.56
CA SER A 72 -3.10 20.69 3.61
C SER A 72 -4.34 21.37 3.04
N ALA A 73 -5.51 21.06 3.59
CA ALA A 73 -6.78 21.63 3.17
C ALA A 73 -7.76 21.77 4.33
N THR A 74 -8.61 22.79 4.25
CA THR A 74 -9.76 22.96 5.11
C THR A 74 -11.01 22.66 4.29
N ILE A 75 -11.82 21.71 4.75
CA ILE A 75 -12.99 21.21 4.03
C ILE A 75 -14.25 21.21 4.90
N ASP A 76 -15.39 21.36 4.23
CA ASP A 76 -16.72 21.14 4.79
C ASP A 76 -17.32 19.90 4.12
N TYR A 77 -17.93 19.01 4.90
CA TYR A 77 -18.50 17.76 4.40
C TYR A 77 -19.65 17.27 5.28
N CYS A 78 -20.44 16.37 4.72
CA CYS A 78 -21.42 15.60 5.45
C CYS A 78 -20.81 14.23 5.72
N ASN A 79 -20.60 13.90 6.98
CA ASN A 79 -20.29 12.54 7.38
C ASN A 79 -21.58 11.72 7.36
N VAL A 80 -21.58 10.61 6.65
CA VAL A 80 -22.68 9.66 6.57
C VAL A 80 -22.20 8.29 7.01
N THR A 81 -22.87 7.68 7.98
CA THR A 81 -22.64 6.28 8.35
C THR A 81 -23.91 5.48 8.14
N PHE A 82 -23.80 4.24 7.66
CA PHE A 82 -24.89 3.27 7.63
C PHE A 82 -24.35 1.84 7.58
N ALA A 83 -25.20 0.88 7.90
CA ALA A 83 -24.86 -0.53 7.96
C ALA A 83 -25.60 -1.36 6.89
N TYR A 84 -25.01 -2.49 6.54
CA TYR A 84 -25.68 -3.57 5.82
C TYR A 84 -25.30 -4.93 6.40
N SER A 85 -26.02 -5.97 5.99
CA SER A 85 -25.74 -7.36 6.37
C SER A 85 -25.93 -8.30 5.19
N HIS A 86 -25.38 -9.50 5.30
CA HIS A 86 -25.50 -10.59 4.35
C HIS A 86 -26.59 -11.56 4.76
N ASP A 87 -27.48 -11.87 3.82
CA ASP A 87 -28.62 -12.74 4.08
C ASP A 87 -28.17 -14.14 4.50
N GLY A 88 -28.69 -14.61 5.63
CA GLY A 88 -28.39 -15.95 6.16
C GLY A 88 -27.12 -16.05 7.02
N ILE A 89 -26.47 -14.92 7.33
CA ILE A 89 -25.38 -14.87 8.31
C ILE A 89 -25.89 -14.19 9.59
N ASP A 90 -26.04 -14.98 10.65
CA ASP A 90 -26.58 -14.50 11.92
C ASP A 90 -25.63 -13.49 12.59
N GLY A 91 -26.16 -12.31 12.94
CA GLY A 91 -25.38 -11.26 13.62
C GLY A 91 -24.41 -10.49 12.72
N ASP A 92 -24.46 -10.71 11.40
CA ASP A 92 -23.64 -9.98 10.44
C ASP A 92 -24.03 -8.51 10.38
N GLN A 93 -23.03 -7.63 10.42
CA GLN A 93 -23.18 -6.20 10.26
C GLN A 93 -21.87 -5.62 9.75
N VAL A 94 -21.95 -4.89 8.64
CA VAL A 94 -20.83 -4.18 8.03
C VAL A 94 -21.17 -2.70 7.99
N LEU A 95 -20.26 -1.88 8.48
CA LEU A 95 -20.40 -0.43 8.56
C LEU A 95 -19.70 0.23 7.38
N LEU A 96 -20.38 1.21 6.79
CA LEU A 96 -19.84 2.12 5.78
C LEU A 96 -19.84 3.53 6.33
N GLU A 97 -18.75 4.25 6.10
CA GLU A 97 -18.66 5.69 6.33
C GLU A 97 -18.33 6.40 5.02
N ILE A 98 -19.08 7.45 4.70
CA ILE A 98 -18.97 8.20 3.45
C ILE A 98 -19.01 9.69 3.75
N TRP A 99 -17.99 10.40 3.31
CA TRP A 99 -17.93 11.86 3.37
C TRP A 99 -18.40 12.45 2.03
N LEU A 100 -19.46 13.24 2.10
CA LEU A 100 -20.08 13.89 0.95
C LEU A 100 -19.71 15.38 0.93
N PRO A 101 -19.05 15.90 -0.12
CA PRO A 101 -18.81 17.33 -0.26
C PRO A 101 -20.12 18.12 -0.43
N ALA A 102 -20.09 19.42 -0.20
CA ALA A 102 -21.22 20.29 -0.53
C ALA A 102 -21.64 20.13 -2.02
N PRO A 103 -22.94 20.22 -2.36
CA PRO A 103 -23.41 20.10 -3.76
C PRO A 103 -22.67 20.99 -4.76
N THR A 104 -22.27 22.20 -4.36
CA THR A 104 -21.49 23.13 -5.19
C THR A 104 -20.04 22.70 -5.43
N ASN A 105 -19.49 21.85 -4.56
CA ASN A 105 -18.11 21.38 -4.60
C ASN A 105 -17.98 19.98 -5.23
N PHE A 106 -19.06 19.19 -5.26
CA PHE A 106 -19.06 17.88 -5.90
C PHE A 106 -18.72 17.97 -7.39
N LYS A 107 -17.80 17.11 -7.85
CA LYS A 107 -17.29 17.08 -9.23
C LYS A 107 -17.57 15.76 -9.94
N ASN A 108 -18.64 15.06 -9.57
CA ASN A 108 -18.99 13.74 -10.12
C ASN A 108 -17.88 12.70 -9.91
N ARG A 109 -17.30 12.67 -8.71
CA ARG A 109 -16.20 11.76 -8.36
C ARG A 109 -16.56 10.91 -7.15
N TRP A 110 -16.09 9.68 -7.16
CA TRP A 110 -16.11 8.74 -6.05
C TRP A 110 -14.67 8.32 -5.73
N LEU A 111 -14.33 8.26 -4.44
CA LEU A 111 -13.05 7.72 -3.97
C LEU A 111 -13.31 6.62 -2.92
N SER A 112 -12.73 5.44 -3.12
CA SER A 112 -12.57 4.45 -2.07
C SER A 112 -11.15 4.48 -1.52
N THR A 113 -11.03 4.36 -0.20
CA THR A 113 -9.73 4.30 0.49
C THR A 113 -9.46 2.92 1.06
N GLY A 114 -8.18 2.61 1.29
CA GLY A 114 -7.73 1.35 1.91
C GLY A 114 -7.25 1.50 3.35
N GLY A 115 -6.69 0.41 3.89
CA GLY A 115 -6.11 0.32 5.22
C GLY A 115 -4.61 0.02 5.28
N GLY A 116 -4.18 -0.64 6.36
CA GLY A 116 -2.78 -0.88 6.72
C GLY A 116 -2.65 -2.04 7.71
N GLY A 117 -1.67 -2.94 7.50
CA GLY A 117 -1.53 -4.15 8.32
C GLY A 117 -2.78 -5.04 8.24
N TYR A 118 -3.46 -5.25 9.38
CA TYR A 118 -4.76 -5.95 9.43
C TYR A 118 -5.97 -5.00 9.46
N ALA A 119 -5.76 -3.68 9.48
CA ALA A 119 -6.83 -2.71 9.36
C ALA A 119 -7.26 -2.58 7.89
N ILE A 120 -8.57 -2.62 7.61
CA ILE A 120 -9.12 -2.48 6.26
C ILE A 120 -9.36 -1.01 5.84
N ASN A 121 -9.16 -0.08 6.78
CA ASN A 121 -9.28 1.35 6.55
C ASN A 121 -8.25 2.12 7.40
N SER A 122 -7.95 3.37 7.02
CA SER A 122 -7.11 4.30 7.78
C SER A 122 -7.90 5.46 8.39
N GLY A 123 -9.21 5.28 8.60
CA GLY A 123 -10.09 6.30 9.17
C GLY A 123 -10.10 7.63 8.40
N ASP A 124 -10.39 8.69 9.15
CA ASP A 124 -10.46 10.10 8.71
C ASP A 124 -9.17 10.62 8.07
N GLN A 125 -8.05 9.91 8.17
CA GLN A 125 -6.78 10.33 7.58
C GLN A 125 -6.77 10.19 6.05
N SER A 126 -7.62 9.36 5.44
CA SER A 126 -7.58 9.12 3.99
C SER A 126 -8.71 9.78 3.21
N LEU A 127 -9.89 9.95 3.84
CA LEU A 127 -11.09 10.52 3.19
C LEU A 127 -10.92 11.97 2.66
N PRO A 128 -10.17 12.88 3.33
CA PRO A 128 -9.94 14.23 2.81
C PRO A 128 -9.32 14.25 1.41
N GLY A 129 -8.49 13.23 1.09
CA GLY A 129 -7.79 13.09 -0.18
C GLY A 129 -8.71 12.97 -1.40
N GLY A 130 -10.00 12.68 -1.22
CA GLY A 130 -11.01 12.77 -2.29
C GLY A 130 -11.94 13.97 -2.14
N VAL A 131 -12.39 14.26 -0.91
CA VAL A 131 -13.35 15.35 -0.64
C VAL A 131 -12.83 16.70 -1.10
N MET A 132 -11.55 17.00 -0.88
CA MET A 132 -10.94 18.26 -1.32
C MET A 132 -10.89 18.42 -2.85
N TYR A 133 -10.95 17.30 -3.58
CA TYR A 133 -11.06 17.28 -5.04
C TYR A 133 -12.50 17.08 -5.53
N GLY A 134 -13.49 17.28 -4.65
CA GLY A 134 -14.91 17.19 -4.99
C GLY A 134 -15.41 15.75 -5.19
N ALA A 135 -14.75 14.76 -4.61
CA ALA A 135 -15.23 13.39 -4.58
C ALA A 135 -16.03 13.09 -3.31
N ALA A 136 -17.11 12.31 -3.45
CA ALA A 136 -17.61 11.54 -2.32
C ALA A 136 -16.57 10.48 -1.98
N SER A 137 -16.15 10.39 -0.72
CA SER A 137 -15.06 9.49 -0.30
C SER A 137 -15.55 8.53 0.76
N GLY A 138 -15.24 7.25 0.68
CA GLY A 138 -15.76 6.27 1.63
C GLY A 138 -14.78 5.19 2.08
N MET A 139 -15.09 4.64 3.26
CA MET A 139 -14.39 3.55 3.93
C MET A 139 -15.38 2.55 4.55
N THR A 140 -14.89 1.37 4.92
CA THR A 140 -15.67 0.28 5.55
C THR A 140 -14.94 -0.26 6.77
N ASP A 141 -15.67 -0.83 7.73
CA ASP A 141 -15.10 -1.60 8.84
C ASP A 141 -14.88 -3.09 8.50
N GLY A 142 -15.29 -3.52 7.30
CA GLY A 142 -15.17 -4.92 6.86
C GLY A 142 -16.06 -5.92 7.62
N GLY A 143 -16.92 -5.47 8.52
CA GLY A 143 -17.69 -6.32 9.43
C GLY A 143 -16.90 -6.82 10.63
N PHE A 144 -15.84 -6.11 11.03
CA PHE A 144 -14.99 -6.49 12.16
C PHE A 144 -15.49 -5.95 13.51
N GLY A 145 -16.71 -5.39 13.54
CA GLY A 145 -17.36 -4.90 14.75
C GLY A 145 -17.02 -3.44 15.11
N GLY A 146 -16.62 -2.64 14.13
CA GLY A 146 -16.30 -1.22 14.29
C GLY A 146 -15.06 -0.78 13.49
N PHE A 147 -15.01 0.49 13.10
CA PHE A 147 -13.94 1.04 12.26
C PHE A 147 -12.53 0.96 12.87
N SER A 148 -12.42 0.85 14.19
CA SER A 148 -11.13 0.69 14.90
C SER A 148 -10.74 -0.77 15.16
N ASN A 149 -11.55 -1.73 14.73
CA ASN A 149 -11.23 -3.15 14.84
C ASN A 149 -10.56 -3.63 13.55
N ASN A 150 -9.55 -4.47 13.71
CA ASN A 150 -8.79 -5.02 12.62
C ASN A 150 -9.25 -6.45 12.31
N ALA A 151 -8.91 -6.96 11.13
CA ALA A 151 -9.37 -8.25 10.65
C ALA A 151 -8.88 -9.41 11.52
N ASP A 152 -7.67 -9.34 12.07
CA ASP A 152 -7.06 -10.33 12.97
C ASP A 152 -7.95 -10.64 14.18
N THR A 153 -8.67 -9.64 14.70
CA THR A 153 -9.57 -9.82 15.85
C THR A 153 -10.81 -10.66 15.55
N ALA A 154 -11.15 -10.83 14.26
CA ALA A 154 -12.33 -11.55 13.79
C ALA A 154 -11.99 -12.78 12.93
N MET A 155 -10.74 -12.93 12.48
CA MET A 155 -10.32 -13.98 11.55
C MET A 155 -10.19 -15.35 12.22
N LEU A 156 -9.86 -15.43 13.51
CA LEU A 156 -9.72 -16.69 14.23
C LEU A 156 -10.93 -16.99 15.10
N LEU A 157 -11.59 -18.12 14.85
CA LEU A 157 -12.69 -18.60 15.68
C LEU A 157 -12.17 -19.32 16.94
N ALA A 158 -12.97 -19.30 18.00
CA ALA A 158 -12.63 -19.94 19.29
C ALA A 158 -12.35 -21.45 19.21
N ASN A 159 -12.73 -22.11 18.11
CA ASN A 159 -12.45 -23.53 17.86
C ASN A 159 -11.11 -23.77 17.11
N GLY A 160 -10.30 -22.74 16.88
CA GLY A 160 -9.02 -22.82 16.17
C GLY A 160 -9.16 -22.95 14.65
N THR A 161 -10.29 -22.52 14.07
CA THR A 161 -10.50 -22.47 12.61
C THR A 161 -10.67 -21.04 12.13
N LEU A 162 -10.43 -20.79 10.85
CA LEU A 162 -10.59 -19.46 10.28
C LEU A 162 -12.07 -19.13 10.02
N ASN A 163 -12.43 -17.89 10.32
CA ASN A 163 -13.62 -17.27 9.80
C ASN A 163 -13.37 -16.86 8.34
N TYR A 164 -13.73 -17.73 7.40
CA TYR A 164 -13.53 -17.47 5.98
C TYR A 164 -14.32 -16.27 5.45
N GLU A 165 -15.45 -15.91 6.08
CA GLU A 165 -16.18 -14.72 5.68
C GLU A 165 -15.38 -13.46 5.99
N THR A 166 -14.85 -13.32 7.21
CA THR A 166 -13.92 -12.23 7.57
C THR A 166 -12.71 -12.20 6.64
N LEU A 167 -12.13 -13.36 6.31
CA LEU A 167 -11.02 -13.46 5.36
C LEU A 167 -11.42 -12.92 3.97
N TYR A 168 -12.61 -13.24 3.47
CA TYR A 168 -13.09 -12.72 2.18
C TYR A 168 -13.40 -11.22 2.22
N MET A 169 -13.99 -10.75 3.32
CA MET A 169 -14.26 -9.34 3.57
C MET A 169 -12.98 -8.51 3.52
N PHE A 170 -11.94 -8.94 4.23
CA PHE A 170 -10.61 -8.33 4.20
C PHE A 170 -9.93 -8.45 2.82
N ALA A 171 -10.03 -9.63 2.18
CA ALA A 171 -9.28 -9.89 0.95
C ALA A 171 -9.75 -9.05 -0.25
N TYR A 172 -11.06 -8.87 -0.42
CA TYR A 172 -11.62 -8.18 -1.59
C TYR A 172 -13.08 -7.72 -1.46
N LYS A 173 -13.89 -8.40 -0.64
CA LYS A 173 -15.35 -8.29 -0.71
C LYS A 173 -15.88 -6.99 -0.12
N ALA A 174 -15.37 -6.57 1.04
CA ALA A 174 -15.83 -5.35 1.71
C ALA A 174 -15.59 -4.09 0.86
N HIS A 175 -14.41 -3.94 0.25
CA HIS A 175 -14.12 -2.80 -0.64
C HIS A 175 -15.02 -2.75 -1.87
N ARG A 176 -15.36 -3.92 -2.44
CA ARG A 176 -16.27 -3.98 -3.58
C ARG A 176 -17.67 -3.50 -3.17
N GLU A 177 -18.16 -3.97 -2.03
CA GLU A 177 -19.48 -3.62 -1.51
C GLU A 177 -19.55 -2.14 -1.12
N LEU A 178 -18.53 -1.62 -0.46
CA LEU A 178 -18.32 -0.18 -0.23
C LEU A 178 -18.41 0.60 -1.55
N SER A 179 -17.68 0.18 -2.58
CA SER A 179 -17.66 0.87 -3.87
C SER A 179 -19.04 0.86 -4.53
N LEU A 180 -19.71 -0.29 -4.57
CA LEU A 180 -21.03 -0.43 -5.20
C LEU A 180 -22.10 0.40 -4.47
N LEU A 181 -22.21 0.26 -3.16
CA LEU A 181 -23.19 0.97 -2.33
C LEU A 181 -22.90 2.46 -2.27
N GLY A 182 -21.63 2.84 -2.11
CA GLY A 182 -21.20 4.23 -2.04
C GLY A 182 -21.39 4.99 -3.36
N LYS A 183 -21.06 4.38 -4.50
CA LYS A 183 -21.36 4.95 -5.82
C LYS A 183 -22.87 5.11 -6.03
N ALA A 184 -23.68 4.12 -5.63
CA ALA A 184 -25.13 4.20 -5.77
C ALA A 184 -25.73 5.32 -4.90
N LEU A 185 -25.33 5.41 -3.62
CA LEU A 185 -25.73 6.50 -2.73
C LEU A 185 -25.32 7.86 -3.32
N THR A 186 -24.07 7.99 -3.75
CA THR A 186 -23.54 9.24 -4.33
C THR A 186 -24.40 9.70 -5.52
N ARG A 187 -24.71 8.80 -6.45
CA ARG A 187 -25.55 9.14 -7.62
C ARG A 187 -26.93 9.64 -7.19
N ASN A 188 -27.55 8.97 -6.23
CA ASN A 188 -28.89 9.30 -5.77
C ASN A 188 -28.92 10.63 -5.00
N VAL A 189 -27.97 10.86 -4.09
CA VAL A 189 -27.90 12.08 -3.27
C VAL A 189 -27.71 13.33 -4.13
N TYR A 190 -26.83 13.26 -5.14
CA TYR A 190 -26.58 14.39 -6.05
C TYR A 190 -27.53 14.44 -7.24
N GLY A 191 -28.55 13.56 -7.29
CA GLY A 191 -29.54 13.53 -8.37
C GLY A 191 -28.93 13.34 -9.76
N MET A 192 -27.85 12.55 -9.85
CA MET A 192 -27.18 12.25 -11.11
C MET A 192 -28.14 11.47 -12.03
N SER A 193 -28.12 11.76 -13.32
CA SER A 193 -28.83 11.02 -14.35
C SER A 193 -28.01 9.82 -14.86
N ASP A 194 -28.64 8.87 -15.54
CA ASP A 194 -27.94 7.74 -16.18
C ASP A 194 -26.92 8.17 -17.25
N SER A 195 -27.07 9.37 -17.82
CA SER A 195 -26.09 9.97 -18.73
C SER A 195 -24.90 10.62 -18.03
N ASP A 196 -24.98 10.89 -16.72
CA ASP A 196 -23.88 11.49 -15.96
C ASP A 196 -22.84 10.44 -15.60
N LYS A 197 -21.59 10.69 -15.99
CA LYS A 197 -20.45 9.89 -15.58
C LYS A 197 -20.09 10.22 -14.14
N LEU A 198 -20.11 9.20 -13.27
CA LEU A 198 -19.43 9.22 -11.98
C LEU A 198 -18.06 8.60 -12.20
N TYR A 199 -16.98 9.37 -12.02
CA TYR A 199 -15.62 8.85 -12.07
C TYR A 199 -15.31 8.11 -10.77
N ALA A 200 -14.80 6.88 -10.87
CA ALA A 200 -14.50 6.03 -9.72
C ALA A 200 -12.99 5.88 -9.54
N TYR A 201 -12.51 6.30 -8.37
CA TYR A 201 -11.10 6.26 -8.00
C TYR A 201 -10.87 5.39 -6.77
N TYR A 202 -9.69 4.77 -6.70
CA TYR A 202 -9.18 4.11 -5.50
C TYR A 202 -7.86 4.76 -5.07
N GLN A 203 -7.64 4.94 -3.77
CA GLN A 203 -6.34 5.35 -3.22
C GLN A 203 -5.99 4.57 -1.94
N GLY A 204 -4.81 3.95 -1.91
CA GLY A 204 -4.31 3.23 -0.74
C GLY A 204 -2.81 2.93 -0.82
N CYS A 205 -2.19 2.60 0.30
CA CYS A 205 -0.80 2.21 0.39
C CYS A 205 -0.61 1.02 1.34
N SER A 206 0.47 0.23 1.23
CA SER A 206 0.69 -0.94 2.09
C SER A 206 -0.36 -2.03 1.86
N GLU A 207 -1.04 -2.49 2.91
CA GLU A 207 -2.23 -3.32 2.81
C GLU A 207 -3.30 -2.64 1.93
N GLY A 208 -3.54 -1.33 2.07
CA GLY A 208 -4.36 -0.56 1.15
C GLY A 208 -3.88 -0.61 -0.30
N GLY A 209 -2.59 -0.79 -0.53
CA GLY A 209 -2.08 -1.03 -1.87
C GLY A 209 -2.47 -2.42 -2.40
N ARG A 210 -2.40 -3.45 -1.55
CA ARG A 210 -2.87 -4.81 -1.88
C ARG A 210 -4.39 -4.82 -2.11
N GLU A 211 -5.16 -4.17 -1.26
CA GLU A 211 -6.61 -4.02 -1.40
C GLU A 211 -6.97 -3.35 -2.75
N GLY A 212 -6.29 -2.25 -3.10
CA GLY A 212 -6.44 -1.58 -4.38
C GLY A 212 -6.16 -2.48 -5.57
N TRP A 213 -5.05 -3.22 -5.55
CA TRP A 213 -4.77 -4.21 -6.60
C TRP A 213 -5.77 -5.36 -6.62
N SER A 214 -6.30 -5.76 -5.46
CA SER A 214 -7.35 -6.77 -5.38
C SER A 214 -8.60 -6.31 -6.13
N GLN A 215 -8.96 -5.04 -6.00
CA GLN A 215 -10.07 -4.44 -6.77
C GLN A 215 -9.75 -4.33 -8.26
N VAL A 216 -8.55 -3.87 -8.65
CA VAL A 216 -8.15 -3.73 -10.07
C VAL A 216 -8.10 -5.08 -10.79
N GLN A 217 -7.57 -6.11 -10.14
CA GLN A 217 -7.44 -7.46 -10.72
C GLN A 217 -8.79 -8.16 -10.90
N ARG A 218 -9.75 -7.95 -9.98
CA ARG A 218 -11.02 -8.69 -9.94
C ARG A 218 -12.19 -7.92 -10.55
N PHE A 219 -12.24 -6.62 -10.32
CA PHE A 219 -13.36 -5.72 -10.63
C PHE A 219 -12.87 -4.53 -11.47
N GLY A 220 -11.94 -4.78 -12.39
CA GLY A 220 -11.27 -3.73 -13.16
C GLY A 220 -12.20 -2.83 -13.97
N ASP A 221 -13.41 -3.28 -14.31
CA ASP A 221 -14.42 -2.47 -14.99
C ASP A 221 -15.20 -1.52 -14.07
N GLU A 222 -14.95 -1.56 -12.76
CA GLU A 222 -15.59 -0.70 -11.76
C GLU A 222 -14.83 0.59 -11.44
N TRP A 223 -13.63 0.77 -12.02
CA TRP A 223 -12.67 1.85 -11.67
C TRP A 223 -12.14 2.57 -12.90
N ASP A 224 -12.07 3.89 -12.83
CA ASP A 224 -11.48 4.74 -13.87
C ASP A 224 -9.99 5.05 -13.56
N GLY A 225 -9.63 5.15 -12.28
CA GLY A 225 -8.26 5.39 -11.83
C GLY A 225 -7.92 4.74 -10.50
N ALA A 226 -6.69 4.23 -10.34
CA ALA A 226 -6.20 3.67 -9.09
C ALA A 226 -4.82 4.23 -8.72
N ILE A 227 -4.69 4.75 -7.50
CA ILE A 227 -3.45 5.27 -6.91
C ILE A 227 -3.02 4.27 -5.84
N ILE A 228 -1.97 3.51 -6.12
CA ILE A 228 -1.57 2.38 -5.31
C ILE A 228 -0.11 2.54 -4.86
N GLY A 229 0.09 2.79 -3.57
CA GLY A 229 1.41 2.87 -2.96
C GLY A 229 1.86 1.53 -2.36
N ALA A 230 3.15 1.21 -2.45
CA ALA A 230 3.83 0.10 -1.75
C ALA A 230 2.92 -1.11 -1.42
N PRO A 231 2.34 -1.80 -2.42
CA PRO A 231 1.34 -2.84 -2.16
C PRO A 231 1.92 -4.11 -1.53
N ALA A 232 1.25 -4.62 -0.48
CA ALA A 232 1.54 -5.89 0.18
C ALA A 232 1.14 -7.12 -0.66
N PHE A 233 1.69 -7.23 -1.87
CA PHE A 233 1.52 -8.39 -2.75
C PHE A 233 2.09 -9.67 -2.15
N ARG A 234 1.59 -10.81 -2.65
CA ARG A 234 2.04 -12.15 -2.23
C ARG A 234 2.00 -12.24 -0.71
N TRP A 235 0.85 -11.93 -0.13
CA TRP A 235 0.75 -11.61 1.29
C TRP A 235 1.38 -12.67 2.21
N SER A 236 1.33 -13.96 1.88
CA SER A 236 2.08 -14.98 2.66
C SER A 236 3.59 -14.80 2.60
N PHE A 237 4.14 -14.42 1.44
CA PHE A 237 5.55 -14.06 1.29
C PHE A 237 5.87 -12.77 2.02
N GLN A 238 5.07 -11.71 1.81
CA GLN A 238 5.32 -10.42 2.44
C GLN A 238 5.27 -10.50 3.96
N GLN A 239 4.24 -11.12 4.54
CA GLN A 239 4.14 -11.23 5.99
C GLN A 239 5.26 -12.09 6.57
N THR A 240 5.55 -13.24 5.96
CA THR A 240 6.65 -14.11 6.44
C THR A 240 8.02 -13.43 6.29
N GLN A 241 8.19 -12.53 5.31
CA GLN A 241 9.43 -11.81 5.07
C GLN A 241 9.82 -10.92 6.26
N HIS A 242 8.86 -10.40 7.03
CA HIS A 242 9.18 -9.62 8.22
C HIS A 242 9.97 -10.41 9.28
N LEU A 243 9.81 -11.73 9.32
CA LEU A 243 10.62 -12.59 10.21
C LEU A 243 12.04 -12.84 9.68
N TYR A 244 12.36 -12.47 8.44
CA TYR A 244 13.63 -12.82 7.84
C TYR A 244 14.82 -12.22 8.61
N SER A 245 14.75 -10.94 8.93
CA SER A 245 15.77 -10.23 9.69
C SER A 245 15.99 -10.85 11.07
N ASN A 246 14.91 -11.17 11.80
CA ASN A 246 14.98 -11.89 13.07
C ASN A 246 15.68 -13.27 12.96
N ILE A 247 15.42 -14.01 11.87
CA ILE A 247 16.09 -15.29 11.61
C ILE A 247 17.56 -15.08 11.23
N VAL A 248 17.93 -14.00 10.55
CA VAL A 248 19.34 -13.63 10.31
C VAL A 248 20.08 -13.41 11.63
N GLU A 249 19.54 -12.56 12.51
CA GLU A 249 20.14 -12.26 13.83
C GLU A 249 20.34 -13.53 14.66
N LYS A 250 19.31 -14.37 14.72
CA LYS A 250 19.35 -15.66 15.40
C LYS A 250 20.39 -16.59 14.80
N THR A 251 20.46 -16.68 13.48
CA THR A 251 21.39 -17.58 12.78
C THR A 251 22.85 -17.16 12.97
N LEU A 252 23.12 -15.85 12.98
CA LEU A 252 24.46 -15.29 13.21
C LEU A 252 24.81 -15.14 14.70
N ASP A 253 23.87 -15.43 15.60
CA ASP A 253 23.97 -15.23 17.04
C ASP A 253 24.52 -13.83 17.35
N TYR A 254 23.84 -12.84 16.78
CA TYR A 254 24.17 -11.44 16.95
C TYR A 254 22.92 -10.58 16.81
N TYR A 255 22.65 -9.80 17.85
CA TYR A 255 21.54 -8.87 17.95
C TYR A 255 22.15 -7.47 18.00
N PRO A 256 22.30 -6.80 16.84
CA PRO A 256 22.97 -5.50 16.77
C PRO A 256 22.21 -4.46 17.62
N PRO A 257 22.91 -3.56 18.33
CA PRO A 257 22.28 -2.35 18.85
C PRO A 257 21.66 -1.55 17.69
N PRO A 258 20.42 -1.04 17.78
CA PRO A 258 19.79 -0.31 16.68
C PRO A 258 20.64 0.85 16.13
N CYS A 259 21.37 1.56 17.01
CA CYS A 259 22.26 2.65 16.61
C CYS A 259 23.42 2.20 15.70
N GLU A 260 23.84 0.94 15.77
CA GLU A 260 24.84 0.37 14.87
C GLU A 260 24.26 0.20 13.46
N LEU A 261 23.03 -0.29 13.34
CA LEU A 261 22.32 -0.42 12.07
C LEU A 261 22.01 0.94 11.46
N ASP A 262 21.54 1.90 12.27
CA ASP A 262 21.35 3.30 11.85
C ASP A 262 22.65 3.90 11.31
N LYS A 263 23.78 3.57 11.94
CA LYS A 263 25.09 4.03 11.46
C LYS A 263 25.42 3.44 10.10
N ILE A 264 25.13 2.16 9.87
CA ILE A 264 25.33 1.51 8.58
C ILE A 264 24.47 2.17 7.50
N VAL A 265 23.19 2.44 7.77
CA VAL A 265 22.28 3.12 6.83
C VAL A 265 22.79 4.52 6.51
N ASN A 266 23.10 5.33 7.51
CA ASN A 266 23.58 6.71 7.31
C ASN A 266 24.90 6.78 6.51
N GLU A 267 25.83 5.87 6.77
CA GLU A 267 27.09 5.81 6.03
C GLU A 267 26.90 5.28 4.60
N THR A 268 25.90 4.43 4.39
CA THR A 268 25.49 3.99 3.04
C THR A 268 24.86 5.14 2.26
N ILE A 269 23.95 5.91 2.88
CA ILE A 269 23.38 7.13 2.29
C ILE A 269 24.50 8.10 1.89
N ALA A 270 25.41 8.41 2.80
CA ALA A 270 26.52 9.31 2.55
C ALA A 270 27.43 8.86 1.39
N ALA A 271 27.65 7.55 1.24
CA ALA A 271 28.47 6.99 0.19
C ALA A 271 27.76 6.95 -1.18
N CYS A 272 26.44 6.81 -1.19
CA CYS A 272 25.65 6.59 -2.39
C CYS A 272 24.88 7.82 -2.90
N ASP A 273 24.76 8.90 -2.11
CA ASP A 273 24.05 10.14 -2.46
C ASP A 273 24.38 10.63 -3.88
N ALA A 274 25.67 10.79 -4.17
CA ALA A 274 26.15 11.32 -5.45
C ALA A 274 25.92 10.42 -6.69
N MET A 275 25.44 9.18 -6.53
CA MET A 275 25.36 8.20 -7.62
C MET A 275 24.33 8.55 -8.69
N ASP A 276 23.35 9.39 -8.37
CA ASP A 276 22.37 9.89 -9.33
C ASP A 276 22.83 11.20 -9.99
N GLY A 277 23.99 11.75 -9.64
CA GLY A 277 24.52 13.02 -10.16
C GLY A 277 24.07 14.28 -9.39
N LYS A 278 23.33 14.12 -8.29
CA LYS A 278 22.94 15.16 -7.34
C LYS A 278 23.52 14.83 -5.96
N VAL A 279 23.75 15.85 -5.14
CA VAL A 279 24.20 15.69 -3.76
C VAL A 279 23.22 16.47 -2.90
N ASP A 280 22.21 15.79 -2.40
CA ASP A 280 21.14 16.37 -1.60
C ASP A 280 20.73 15.48 -0.42
N TRP A 281 21.57 14.51 -0.06
CA TRP A 281 21.32 13.53 0.99
C TRP A 281 20.12 12.62 0.66
N VAL A 282 19.97 12.27 -0.63
CA VAL A 282 18.93 11.39 -1.13
C VAL A 282 19.54 10.39 -2.11
N VAL A 283 19.45 9.11 -1.80
CA VAL A 283 19.89 8.08 -2.73
C VAL A 283 18.76 7.77 -3.72
N ALA A 284 18.79 8.39 -4.91
CA ALA A 284 17.82 8.11 -5.98
C ALA A 284 18.19 6.92 -6.87
N ARG A 285 19.40 6.38 -6.71
CA ARG A 285 19.93 5.24 -7.44
C ARG A 285 20.40 4.13 -6.50
N THR A 286 19.47 3.63 -5.68
CA THR A 286 19.68 2.48 -4.77
C THR A 286 20.19 1.24 -5.51
N ASP A 287 19.79 1.10 -6.77
CA ASP A 287 20.29 0.08 -7.70
C ASP A 287 21.80 0.19 -7.93
N LEU A 288 22.33 1.40 -8.16
CA LEU A 288 23.77 1.60 -8.31
C LEU A 288 24.48 1.46 -6.97
N CYS A 289 23.85 1.89 -5.87
CA CYS A 289 24.38 1.69 -4.52
C CYS A 289 24.59 0.19 -4.25
N LEU A 290 23.59 -0.64 -4.53
CA LEU A 290 23.66 -2.09 -4.38
C LEU A 290 24.77 -2.71 -5.24
N LEU A 291 24.98 -2.19 -6.45
CA LEU A 291 25.92 -2.73 -7.42
C LEU A 291 27.37 -2.29 -7.24
N ASP A 292 27.60 -1.08 -6.71
CA ASP A 292 28.91 -0.40 -6.75
C ASP A 292 29.46 -0.05 -5.35
N PHE A 293 28.66 -0.10 -4.29
CA PHE A 293 29.10 0.17 -2.92
C PHE A 293 29.23 -1.10 -2.07
N ASP A 294 30.40 -1.28 -1.45
CA ASP A 294 30.64 -2.36 -0.48
C ASP A 294 30.48 -1.84 0.95
N ILE A 295 29.38 -2.24 1.61
CA ILE A 295 29.07 -1.84 3.00
C ILE A 295 30.12 -2.32 4.01
N SER A 296 31.01 -3.27 3.68
CA SER A 296 32.13 -3.65 4.56
C SER A 296 33.11 -2.50 4.81
N THR A 297 33.12 -1.47 3.96
CA THR A 297 33.93 -0.27 4.16
C THR A 297 33.50 0.58 5.36
N ILE A 298 32.33 0.29 5.96
CA ILE A 298 31.77 0.98 7.13
C ILE A 298 32.29 0.39 8.45
N GLU A 299 32.87 -0.81 8.45
CA GLU A 299 33.41 -1.45 9.64
C GLU A 299 34.39 -0.51 10.40
N GLY A 300 34.24 -0.45 11.72
CA GLY A 300 35.04 0.38 12.61
C GLY A 300 34.60 1.84 12.72
N LYS A 301 33.62 2.31 11.94
CA LYS A 301 33.11 3.69 12.07
C LYS A 301 32.40 3.87 13.42
N PRO A 302 32.70 4.95 14.17
CA PRO A 302 32.10 5.17 15.48
C PRO A 302 30.64 5.64 15.36
N TYR A 303 29.81 5.23 16.32
CA TYR A 303 28.43 5.70 16.47
C TYR A 303 28.12 6.09 17.93
N SER A 304 27.15 6.98 18.09
CA SER A 304 26.63 7.43 19.38
C SER A 304 25.17 7.82 19.24
N CYS A 305 24.28 7.21 20.04
CA CYS A 305 22.87 7.55 20.11
C CYS A 305 22.46 7.83 21.55
N ALA A 306 21.60 8.83 21.72
CA ALA A 306 21.01 9.16 23.01
C ALA A 306 20.08 8.03 23.50
N ALA A 307 19.82 8.01 24.80
CA ALA A 307 18.80 7.11 25.35
C ALA A 307 17.41 7.54 24.86
N SER A 308 16.56 6.57 24.57
CA SER A 308 15.14 6.74 24.23
C SER A 308 14.27 5.87 25.15
N ARG A 309 12.95 5.88 24.98
CA ARG A 309 12.04 5.14 25.86
C ARG A 309 12.26 3.63 25.68
N GLY A 310 12.77 2.97 26.72
CA GLY A 310 13.05 1.53 26.69
C GLY A 310 14.48 1.17 26.24
N THR A 311 15.21 2.12 25.66
CA THR A 311 16.53 1.89 25.06
C THR A 311 17.58 2.80 25.71
N PRO A 312 18.69 2.24 26.24
CA PRO A 312 19.76 3.02 26.86
C PRO A 312 20.54 3.82 25.81
N ALA A 313 21.37 4.76 26.26
CA ALA A 313 22.32 5.41 25.37
C ALA A 313 23.31 4.39 24.79
N GLN A 314 23.59 4.49 23.49
CA GLN A 314 24.39 3.53 22.73
C GLN A 314 25.67 4.22 22.26
N ASN A 315 26.82 3.58 22.46
CA ASN A 315 28.10 4.07 21.95
C ASN A 315 28.95 2.87 21.53
N GLY A 316 29.56 2.95 20.36
CA GLY A 316 30.36 1.85 19.84
C GLY A 316 31.00 2.16 18.50
N THR A 317 31.45 1.11 17.84
CA THR A 317 31.94 1.14 16.46
C THR A 317 31.22 0.05 15.70
N VAL A 318 30.87 0.32 14.43
CA VAL A 318 30.28 -0.69 13.56
C VAL A 318 31.17 -1.93 13.53
N SER A 319 30.61 -3.07 13.91
CA SER A 319 31.31 -4.33 14.07
C SER A 319 31.27 -5.16 12.79
N ALA A 320 32.21 -6.09 12.65
CA ALA A 320 32.17 -7.07 11.55
C ALA A 320 30.86 -7.88 11.53
N LYS A 321 30.31 -8.21 12.71
CA LYS A 321 29.02 -8.92 12.83
C LYS A 321 27.83 -8.05 12.42
N GLY A 322 27.82 -6.76 12.75
CA GLY A 322 26.79 -5.82 12.28
C GLY A 322 26.79 -5.68 10.77
N ILE A 323 27.98 -5.60 10.15
CA ILE A 323 28.12 -5.67 8.70
C ILE A 323 27.62 -7.01 8.15
N GLU A 324 27.90 -8.14 8.79
CA GLU A 324 27.44 -9.45 8.35
C GLU A 324 25.91 -9.58 8.38
N VAL A 325 25.25 -9.09 9.45
CA VAL A 325 23.79 -9.00 9.54
C VAL A 325 23.23 -8.15 8.40
N ALA A 326 23.71 -6.92 8.25
CA ALA A 326 23.25 -6.01 7.20
C ALA A 326 23.45 -6.59 5.79
N LYS A 327 24.62 -7.19 5.51
CA LYS A 327 24.90 -7.86 4.23
C LYS A 327 23.95 -9.02 3.98
N THR A 328 23.64 -9.82 5.00
CA THR A 328 22.75 -10.96 4.86
C THR A 328 21.34 -10.50 4.55
N ILE A 329 20.82 -9.50 5.27
CA ILE A 329 19.49 -8.92 5.04
C ILE A 329 19.38 -8.33 3.63
N ILE A 330 20.34 -7.48 3.22
CA ILE A 330 20.41 -6.87 1.87
C ILE A 330 20.62 -7.94 0.77
N ASN A 331 21.24 -9.08 1.12
CA ASN A 331 21.35 -10.17 0.17
C ASN A 331 20.02 -10.87 -0.03
N GLY A 332 19.05 -10.82 0.90
CA GLY A 332 17.69 -11.39 0.80
C GLY A 332 17.60 -12.89 1.10
N LEU A 333 16.38 -13.39 1.33
CA LEU A 333 16.12 -14.76 1.78
C LEU A 333 16.54 -15.81 0.74
N HIS A 334 17.43 -16.71 1.16
CA HIS A 334 17.80 -17.92 0.43
C HIS A 334 17.54 -19.16 1.29
N ASP A 335 17.23 -20.27 0.63
CA ASP A 335 17.07 -21.56 1.27
C ASP A 335 18.42 -22.25 1.56
N SER A 336 18.42 -23.41 2.23
CA SER A 336 19.67 -24.12 2.56
C SER A 336 20.47 -24.63 1.36
N GLN A 337 19.90 -24.59 0.15
CA GLN A 337 20.57 -24.95 -1.10
C GLN A 337 21.15 -23.72 -1.81
N GLY A 338 21.01 -22.53 -1.23
CA GLY A 338 21.45 -21.27 -1.83
C GLY A 338 20.53 -20.76 -2.93
N ARG A 339 19.30 -21.29 -3.03
CA ARG A 339 18.28 -20.81 -3.96
C ARG A 339 17.53 -19.65 -3.35
N ARG A 340 17.18 -18.66 -4.17
CA ARG A 340 16.49 -17.44 -3.79
C ARG A 340 15.00 -17.70 -3.54
N VAL A 341 14.52 -17.31 -2.37
CA VAL A 341 13.11 -17.49 -1.96
C VAL A 341 12.28 -16.23 -2.20
N TYR A 342 12.77 -15.08 -1.72
CA TYR A 342 12.05 -13.81 -1.83
C TYR A 342 13.00 -12.62 -1.99
N PHE A 343 12.43 -11.43 -2.16
CA PHE A 343 13.16 -10.20 -2.45
C PHE A 343 14.03 -9.72 -1.29
N SER A 344 14.77 -8.65 -1.52
CA SER A 344 15.50 -7.94 -0.47
C SER A 344 15.15 -6.45 -0.44
N TYR A 345 15.28 -5.85 0.74
CA TYR A 345 15.25 -4.42 0.95
C TYR A 345 16.41 -3.74 0.19
N GLN A 346 16.21 -2.48 -0.21
CA GLN A 346 17.29 -1.71 -0.81
C GLN A 346 18.34 -1.31 0.24
N PRO A 347 19.61 -1.08 -0.14
CA PRO A 347 20.71 -0.82 0.80
C PRO A 347 20.52 0.38 1.74
N THR A 348 19.62 1.30 1.40
CA THR A 348 19.34 2.52 2.16
C THR A 348 18.01 2.46 2.91
N ALA A 349 17.29 1.34 2.84
CA ALA A 349 16.15 1.10 3.71
C ALA A 349 16.65 0.93 5.16
N ALA A 350 15.85 1.41 6.11
CA ALA A 350 16.10 1.13 7.52
C ALA A 350 15.94 -0.37 7.80
N PHE A 351 16.56 -0.84 8.87
CA PHE A 351 16.53 -2.25 9.28
C PHE A 351 15.44 -2.49 10.34
N ASP A 352 14.23 -1.97 10.14
CA ASP A 352 13.15 -2.00 11.13
C ASP A 352 12.77 -3.44 11.54
N ASP A 353 12.69 -4.37 10.59
CA ASP A 353 12.46 -5.79 10.88
C ASP A 353 13.63 -6.46 11.65
N ALA A 354 14.77 -5.78 11.79
CA ALA A 354 15.93 -6.19 12.59
C ALA A 354 16.08 -5.32 13.86
N GLU A 355 15.03 -4.59 14.27
CA GLU A 355 15.07 -3.88 15.54
C GLU A 355 15.19 -4.90 16.69
N THR A 356 16.16 -4.67 17.58
CA THR A 356 16.41 -5.56 18.72
C THR A 356 15.86 -4.94 20.00
N GLN A 357 15.47 -5.80 20.95
CA GLN A 357 15.00 -5.35 22.26
C GLN A 357 16.12 -5.34 23.30
N TYR A 358 16.15 -4.30 24.13
CA TYR A 358 17.14 -4.19 25.21
C TYR A 358 16.63 -4.80 26.52
N ASN A 359 17.34 -5.81 27.03
CA ASN A 359 17.08 -6.36 28.36
C ASN A 359 17.88 -5.59 29.42
N SER A 360 17.19 -4.75 30.19
CA SER A 360 17.79 -3.93 31.27
C SER A 360 18.33 -4.73 32.46
N THR A 361 17.91 -5.99 32.63
CA THR A 361 18.40 -6.87 33.70
C THR A 361 19.74 -7.50 33.34
N THR A 362 19.93 -7.93 32.09
CA THR A 362 21.18 -8.54 31.62
C THR A 362 22.14 -7.53 31.01
N GLY A 363 21.64 -6.36 30.60
CA GLY A 363 22.39 -5.34 29.89
C GLY A 363 22.72 -5.72 28.44
N GLN A 364 21.89 -6.57 27.83
CA GLN A 364 22.13 -7.15 26.50
C GLN A 364 20.97 -6.89 25.55
N TRP A 365 21.30 -6.76 24.27
CA TRP A 365 20.35 -6.80 23.17
C TRP A 365 19.95 -8.24 22.88
N GLY A 366 18.69 -8.44 22.53
CA GLY A 366 18.15 -9.73 22.15
C GLY A 366 17.10 -9.59 21.07
N LEU A 367 16.69 -10.74 20.56
CA LEU A 367 15.66 -10.89 19.53
C LEU A 367 14.37 -10.17 19.94
N ASP A 368 13.85 -9.30 19.08
CA ASP A 368 12.46 -8.84 19.13
C ASP A 368 11.73 -9.45 17.93
N ILE A 369 10.70 -10.25 18.16
CA ILE A 369 10.03 -10.95 17.06
C ILE A 369 9.10 -9.95 16.38
N ASP A 370 9.31 -9.73 15.07
CA ASP A 370 8.44 -8.82 14.31
C ASP A 370 6.98 -9.23 14.45
N GLN A 371 6.13 -8.24 14.76
CA GLN A 371 4.73 -8.46 15.03
C GLN A 371 3.98 -8.89 13.77
N LEU A 372 4.19 -8.24 12.63
CA LEU A 372 3.44 -8.51 11.40
C LEU A 372 3.69 -9.93 10.88
N GLY A 373 4.94 -10.38 10.93
CA GLY A 373 5.34 -11.71 10.55
C GLY A 373 4.94 -12.75 11.60
N GLY A 374 5.20 -12.49 12.88
CA GLY A 374 4.82 -13.40 13.97
C GLY A 374 3.31 -13.63 14.03
N GLU A 375 2.52 -12.57 13.90
CA GLU A 375 1.06 -12.63 13.87
C GLU A 375 0.55 -13.42 12.68
N TYR A 376 1.12 -13.24 11.48
CA TYR A 376 0.76 -14.05 10.32
C TYR A 376 0.94 -15.56 10.56
N ILE A 377 2.08 -15.95 11.14
CA ILE A 377 2.35 -17.36 11.44
C ILE A 377 1.35 -17.88 12.47
N ALA A 378 1.17 -17.19 13.59
CA ALA A 378 0.24 -17.62 14.64
C ALA A 378 -1.22 -17.70 14.16
N LEU A 379 -1.64 -16.70 13.37
CA LEU A 379 -3.04 -16.52 12.97
C LEU A 379 -3.42 -17.38 11.76
N LEU A 380 -2.64 -17.32 10.68
CA LEU A 380 -3.01 -17.93 9.40
C LEU A 380 -2.26 -19.23 9.13
N VAL A 381 -1.03 -19.41 9.62
CA VAL A 381 -0.33 -20.69 9.43
C VAL A 381 -0.77 -21.70 10.50
N ASP A 382 -0.49 -21.41 11.77
CA ASP A 382 -0.71 -22.32 12.89
C ASP A 382 -2.15 -22.28 13.41
N LYS A 383 -2.86 -21.16 13.20
CA LYS A 383 -4.27 -20.95 13.60
C LYS A 383 -4.48 -21.16 15.10
N ASN A 384 -3.55 -20.67 15.91
CA ASN A 384 -3.50 -20.89 17.35
C ASN A 384 -3.50 -19.59 18.20
N GLY A 385 -3.45 -18.42 17.57
CA GLY A 385 -3.46 -17.11 18.22
C GLY A 385 -3.04 -15.99 17.28
N THR A 386 -2.61 -14.86 17.82
CA THR A 386 -2.09 -13.70 17.07
C THR A 386 -0.65 -13.35 17.47
N THR A 387 0.03 -14.23 18.20
CA THR A 387 1.38 -14.00 18.70
C THR A 387 2.22 -15.25 18.52
N LEU A 388 3.42 -15.08 17.95
CA LEU A 388 4.42 -16.12 17.83
C LEU A 388 5.43 -15.98 18.98
N ASP A 389 5.40 -16.90 19.93
CA ASP A 389 6.17 -16.78 21.18
C ASP A 389 7.68 -17.04 21.02
N SER A 390 8.09 -17.78 19.99
CA SER A 390 9.49 -18.18 19.80
C SER A 390 9.81 -18.51 18.35
N LEU A 391 11.06 -18.24 17.94
CA LEU A 391 11.62 -18.68 16.66
C LEU A 391 12.49 -19.95 16.81
N ASP A 392 12.37 -20.71 17.89
CA ASP A 392 13.18 -21.92 18.13
C ASP A 392 12.93 -23.01 17.09
N GLY A 393 14.03 -23.48 16.47
CA GLY A 393 13.98 -24.46 15.39
C GLY A 393 13.52 -23.89 14.04
N ILE A 394 13.19 -22.60 13.96
CA ILE A 394 12.82 -21.93 12.71
C ILE A 394 14.08 -21.60 11.91
N THR A 395 14.04 -21.91 10.61
CA THR A 395 15.15 -21.74 9.67
C THR A 395 14.70 -20.97 8.44
N TYR A 396 15.64 -20.60 7.57
CA TYR A 396 15.30 -20.05 6.25
C TYR A 396 14.41 -20.99 5.41
N ASP A 397 14.60 -22.31 5.51
CA ASP A 397 13.72 -23.28 4.87
C ASP A 397 12.31 -23.28 5.46
N THR A 398 12.19 -23.08 6.77
CA THR A 398 10.89 -22.96 7.45
C THR A 398 10.12 -21.74 6.94
N LEU A 399 10.79 -20.58 6.81
CA LEU A 399 10.18 -19.38 6.22
C LEU A 399 9.70 -19.68 4.79
N LYS A 400 10.56 -20.26 3.95
CA LYS A 400 10.19 -20.67 2.58
C LYS A 400 8.94 -21.57 2.56
N ASP A 401 8.89 -22.58 3.43
CA ASP A 401 7.79 -23.53 3.46
C ASP A 401 6.48 -22.84 3.88
N TRP A 402 6.51 -21.91 4.84
CA TRP A 402 5.36 -21.07 5.21
C TRP A 402 4.89 -20.17 4.07
N MET A 403 5.82 -19.53 3.35
CA MET A 403 5.50 -18.69 2.18
C MET A 403 4.77 -19.50 1.11
N ILE A 404 5.26 -20.70 0.79
CA ILE A 404 4.70 -21.60 -0.23
C ILE A 404 3.35 -22.18 0.23
N SER A 405 3.21 -22.60 1.50
CA SER A 405 1.94 -23.11 2.01
C SER A 405 0.86 -22.03 1.99
N GLY A 406 1.19 -20.81 2.42
CA GLY A 406 0.29 -19.67 2.40
C GLY A 406 -0.08 -19.23 0.99
N LEU A 407 0.84 -19.36 0.02
CA LEU A 407 0.54 -19.11 -1.39
C LEU A 407 -0.52 -20.06 -1.91
N GLN A 408 -0.44 -21.34 -1.55
CA GLN A 408 -1.43 -22.33 -1.94
C GLN A 408 -2.77 -22.13 -1.22
N GLU A 409 -2.75 -21.89 0.09
CA GLU A 409 -3.95 -21.78 0.91
C GLU A 409 -4.75 -20.51 0.59
N TYR A 410 -4.07 -19.38 0.39
CA TYR A 410 -4.69 -18.06 0.21
C TYR A 410 -4.62 -17.52 -1.21
N TYR A 411 -4.31 -18.38 -2.20
CA TYR A 411 -4.14 -17.97 -3.60
C TYR A 411 -5.30 -17.12 -4.13
N SER A 412 -6.53 -17.54 -3.85
CA SER A 412 -7.74 -16.88 -4.32
C SER A 412 -8.21 -15.74 -3.42
N THR A 413 -7.48 -15.38 -2.37
CA THR A 413 -7.84 -14.32 -1.42
C THR A 413 -6.71 -13.29 -1.31
N LEU A 414 -5.73 -13.51 -0.43
CA LEU A 414 -4.78 -12.49 0.02
C LEU A 414 -3.59 -12.30 -0.91
N GLN A 415 -3.29 -13.23 -1.82
CA GLN A 415 -2.04 -13.14 -2.59
C GLN A 415 -2.02 -11.96 -3.58
N THR A 416 -3.16 -11.63 -4.20
CA THR A 416 -3.31 -10.49 -5.12
C THR A 416 -2.25 -10.44 -6.24
N THR A 417 -2.00 -11.56 -6.91
CA THR A 417 -0.91 -11.68 -7.90
C THR A 417 -1.38 -11.86 -9.34
N TRP A 418 -2.65 -11.60 -9.65
CA TRP A 418 -3.18 -11.83 -11.00
C TRP A 418 -2.64 -10.79 -12.01
N PRO A 419 -1.89 -11.18 -13.05
CA PRO A 419 -1.21 -10.21 -13.93
C PRO A 419 -1.98 -9.85 -15.21
N ASP A 420 -3.05 -10.58 -15.57
CA ASP A 420 -3.89 -10.22 -16.72
C ASP A 420 -4.94 -9.17 -16.31
N LEU A 421 -4.65 -7.91 -16.64
CA LEU A 421 -5.49 -6.76 -16.33
C LEU A 421 -6.35 -6.32 -17.53
N THR A 422 -6.58 -7.21 -18.50
CA THR A 422 -7.40 -6.94 -19.69
C THR A 422 -8.75 -6.27 -19.38
N PRO A 423 -9.53 -6.68 -18.34
CA PRO A 423 -10.79 -6.00 -18.01
C PRO A 423 -10.60 -4.52 -17.64
N PHE A 424 -9.61 -4.20 -16.79
CA PHE A 424 -9.31 -2.83 -16.37
C PHE A 424 -8.82 -1.99 -17.55
N HIS A 425 -7.88 -2.51 -18.34
CA HIS A 425 -7.36 -1.83 -19.52
C HIS A 425 -8.46 -1.56 -20.55
N ASN A 426 -9.33 -2.54 -20.85
CA ASN A 426 -10.43 -2.38 -21.79
C ASN A 426 -11.51 -1.40 -21.31
N ALA A 427 -11.68 -1.24 -19.99
CA ALA A 427 -12.54 -0.23 -19.40
C ALA A 427 -11.95 1.19 -19.50
N GLY A 428 -10.70 1.33 -19.93
CA GLY A 428 -9.99 2.59 -20.04
C GLY A 428 -9.31 3.05 -18.75
N GLY A 429 -9.21 2.16 -17.75
CA GLY A 429 -8.65 2.46 -16.44
C GLY A 429 -7.19 2.92 -16.50
N LYS A 430 -6.78 3.71 -15.50
CA LYS A 430 -5.41 4.21 -15.32
C LYS A 430 -4.84 3.89 -13.93
N VAL A 431 -3.58 3.49 -13.86
CA VAL A 431 -2.90 3.20 -12.58
C VAL A 431 -1.66 4.07 -12.42
N ILE A 432 -1.62 4.78 -11.28
CA ILE A 432 -0.39 5.33 -10.70
C ILE A 432 0.00 4.39 -9.57
N HIS A 433 1.00 3.57 -9.80
CA HIS A 433 1.62 2.73 -8.78
C HIS A 433 2.90 3.43 -8.33
N PHE A 434 3.10 3.60 -7.03
CA PHE A 434 4.35 4.13 -6.52
C PHE A 434 4.88 3.32 -5.34
N HIS A 435 6.17 3.40 -5.06
CA HIS A 435 6.78 2.67 -3.96
C HIS A 435 8.04 3.42 -3.50
N GLY A 436 8.18 3.64 -2.19
CA GLY A 436 9.43 4.15 -1.60
C GLY A 436 10.63 3.32 -2.02
N ASP A 437 11.69 3.95 -2.50
CA ASP A 437 12.91 3.25 -2.91
C ASP A 437 13.72 2.77 -1.68
N ALA A 438 13.45 3.35 -0.51
CA ALA A 438 14.03 2.99 0.79
C ALA A 438 12.97 2.42 1.75
N ASP A 439 11.94 1.77 1.20
CA ASP A 439 10.90 1.10 1.98
C ASP A 439 11.52 -0.04 2.82
N PHE A 440 11.40 0.09 4.14
CA PHE A 440 11.94 -0.82 5.14
C PHE A 440 10.96 -1.92 5.55
N SER A 441 9.71 -1.87 5.07
CA SER A 441 8.66 -2.81 5.42
C SER A 441 8.35 -3.74 4.25
N ILE A 442 8.13 -3.18 3.06
CA ILE A 442 7.84 -3.95 1.84
C ILE A 442 8.99 -3.71 0.87
N PRO A 443 9.72 -4.75 0.44
CA PRO A 443 10.77 -4.57 -0.56
C PRO A 443 10.24 -3.95 -1.86
N THR A 444 10.82 -2.83 -2.33
CA THR A 444 10.43 -2.14 -3.57
C THR A 444 10.41 -3.05 -4.80
N ALA A 445 11.27 -4.06 -4.82
CA ALA A 445 11.32 -5.10 -5.85
C ALA A 445 10.00 -5.90 -5.97
N ALA A 446 9.18 -5.95 -4.92
CA ALA A 446 7.84 -6.54 -4.95
C ALA A 446 6.92 -5.86 -5.98
N SER A 447 6.97 -4.52 -6.05
CA SER A 447 6.21 -3.74 -7.02
C SER A 447 6.72 -3.91 -8.44
N ILE A 448 8.05 -3.90 -8.60
CA ILE A 448 8.70 -4.10 -9.91
C ILE A 448 8.38 -5.49 -10.43
N ARG A 449 8.46 -6.53 -9.58
CA ARG A 449 8.09 -7.89 -9.97
C ARG A 449 6.68 -7.96 -10.53
N TYR A 450 5.70 -7.36 -9.86
CA TYR A 450 4.32 -7.39 -10.34
C TYR A 450 4.12 -6.58 -11.63
N TRP A 451 4.76 -5.41 -11.76
CA TRP A 451 4.74 -4.63 -13.00
C TRP A 451 5.32 -5.44 -14.18
N GLU A 452 6.44 -6.13 -13.98
CA GLU A 452 7.05 -7.02 -14.98
C GLU A 452 6.16 -8.23 -15.33
N SER A 453 5.47 -8.78 -14.34
CA SER A 453 4.47 -9.84 -14.53
C SER A 453 3.34 -9.37 -15.45
N VAL A 454 2.75 -8.19 -15.20
CA VAL A 454 1.71 -7.62 -16.06
C VAL A 454 2.25 -7.34 -17.47
N ARG A 455 3.44 -6.72 -17.57
CA ARG A 455 4.08 -6.39 -18.86
C ARG A 455 4.26 -7.65 -19.71
N SER A 456 4.85 -8.69 -19.13
CA SER A 456 5.16 -9.93 -19.86
C SER A 456 3.90 -10.71 -20.27
N ILE A 457 2.86 -10.70 -19.45
CA ILE A 457 1.60 -11.41 -19.72
C ILE A 457 0.72 -10.67 -20.73
N MET A 458 0.60 -9.35 -20.62
CA MET A 458 -0.26 -8.56 -21.52
C MET A 458 0.41 -8.22 -22.86
N TYR A 459 1.75 -8.20 -22.90
CA TYR A 459 2.53 -7.84 -24.10
C TYR A 459 3.61 -8.87 -24.47
N PRO A 460 3.30 -10.18 -24.56
CA PRO A 460 4.30 -11.26 -24.71
C PRO A 460 5.07 -11.24 -26.03
N ASN A 461 4.55 -10.53 -27.05
CA ASN A 461 5.12 -10.49 -28.40
C ASN A 461 5.94 -9.22 -28.68
N LYS A 462 6.20 -8.39 -27.67
CA LYS A 462 6.98 -7.16 -27.77
C LYS A 462 8.33 -7.34 -27.05
N ASP A 463 9.37 -6.65 -27.52
CA ASP A 463 10.61 -6.51 -26.75
C ASP A 463 10.37 -5.72 -25.45
N TYR A 464 11.37 -5.70 -24.56
CA TYR A 464 11.26 -5.08 -23.24
C TYR A 464 10.84 -3.61 -23.30
N ASN A 465 11.49 -2.79 -24.12
CA ASN A 465 11.20 -1.36 -24.20
C ASN A 465 9.82 -1.11 -24.82
N SER A 466 9.49 -1.79 -25.91
CA SER A 466 8.20 -1.64 -26.57
C SER A 466 7.02 -2.13 -25.72
N SER A 467 7.22 -3.16 -24.90
CA SER A 467 6.20 -3.64 -23.94
C SER A 467 6.10 -2.74 -22.72
N ALA A 468 7.22 -2.20 -22.23
CA ALA A 468 7.25 -1.21 -21.16
C ALA A 468 6.49 0.07 -21.55
N GLU A 469 6.75 0.59 -22.75
CA GLU A 469 6.05 1.75 -23.30
C GLU A 469 4.55 1.47 -23.41
N ALA A 470 4.15 0.30 -23.96
CA ALA A 470 2.75 -0.08 -24.10
C ALA A 470 2.02 -0.21 -22.75
N LEU A 471 2.69 -0.75 -21.72
CA LEU A 471 2.12 -0.81 -20.38
C LEU A 471 1.99 0.58 -19.76
N ASN A 472 3.02 1.43 -19.90
CA ASN A 472 3.04 2.79 -19.39
C ASN A 472 2.02 3.73 -20.05
N GLU A 473 1.33 3.33 -21.12
CA GLU A 473 0.18 4.08 -21.65
C GLU A 473 -0.99 4.18 -20.66
N TRP A 474 -1.09 3.24 -19.70
CA TRP A 474 -2.19 3.19 -18.75
C TRP A 474 -1.82 2.68 -17.34
N TYR A 475 -0.73 1.93 -17.16
CA TYR A 475 -0.22 1.52 -15.85
C TYR A 475 1.25 1.94 -15.70
N ARG A 476 1.47 2.96 -14.87
CA ARG A 476 2.79 3.54 -14.58
C ARG A 476 3.23 3.22 -13.16
N LEU A 477 4.44 2.69 -13.01
CA LEU A 477 5.12 2.49 -11.74
C LEU A 477 6.16 3.60 -11.52
N TYR A 478 6.21 4.17 -10.32
CA TYR A 478 7.20 5.17 -9.89
C TYR A 478 7.88 4.73 -8.61
N THR A 479 9.19 4.51 -8.65
CA THR A 479 10.00 4.41 -7.43
C THR A 479 10.25 5.81 -6.89
N VAL A 480 10.09 6.00 -5.58
CA VAL A 480 10.17 7.31 -4.93
C VAL A 480 11.51 7.42 -4.18
N PRO A 481 12.50 8.16 -4.71
CA PRO A 481 13.82 8.33 -4.09
C PRO A 481 13.74 8.76 -2.63
N GLY A 482 14.48 8.08 -1.76
CA GLY A 482 14.58 8.40 -0.35
C GLY A 482 13.35 8.05 0.50
N ALA A 483 12.14 8.00 -0.07
CA ALA A 483 10.93 7.69 0.67
C ALA A 483 10.96 6.28 1.28
N GLY A 484 10.44 6.18 2.50
CA GLY A 484 10.28 4.93 3.24
C GLY A 484 8.94 4.26 2.95
N HIS A 485 8.43 3.50 3.92
CA HIS A 485 7.15 2.81 3.77
C HIS A 485 5.97 3.79 3.80
N CYS A 486 5.38 4.06 2.63
CA CYS A 486 4.20 4.94 2.48
C CYS A 486 4.37 6.39 2.98
N ALA A 487 5.59 6.82 3.30
CA ALA A 487 5.85 8.13 3.91
C ALA A 487 7.22 8.68 3.50
N THR A 488 7.51 9.91 3.92
CA THR A 488 8.87 10.44 3.91
C THR A 488 9.78 9.67 4.85
N ASN A 489 11.09 9.90 4.75
CA ASN A 489 12.10 9.22 5.54
C ASN A 489 13.02 10.24 6.21
N ASP A 490 13.06 10.24 7.53
CA ASP A 490 13.88 11.18 8.31
C ASP A 490 15.39 11.01 8.05
N ALA A 491 15.85 9.84 7.59
CA ALA A 491 17.24 9.62 7.20
C ALA A 491 17.61 10.31 5.87
N MET A 492 16.63 10.61 5.03
CA MET A 492 16.77 11.30 3.74
C MET A 492 15.70 12.40 3.60
N PRO A 493 15.75 13.44 4.45
CA PRO A 493 14.65 14.39 4.62
C PRO A 493 14.39 15.24 3.37
N ASN A 494 15.37 15.35 2.46
CA ASN A 494 15.22 16.05 1.19
C ASN A 494 14.56 15.18 0.09
N GLY A 495 14.18 13.94 0.40
CA GLY A 495 13.49 13.03 -0.50
C GLY A 495 12.07 13.51 -0.82
N PRO A 496 11.63 13.48 -2.09
CA PRO A 496 10.30 13.94 -2.46
C PRO A 496 9.24 12.85 -2.21
N PHE A 497 7.99 13.24 -1.99
CA PHE A 497 6.84 12.33 -1.91
C PHE A 497 5.70 12.78 -2.84
N PRO A 498 5.01 11.88 -3.57
CA PRO A 498 4.00 12.22 -4.57
C PRO A 498 2.64 12.63 -3.97
N GLN A 499 2.63 13.72 -3.20
CA GLN A 499 1.48 14.20 -2.41
C GLN A 499 0.26 14.63 -3.25
N THR A 500 0.43 14.91 -4.55
CA THR A 500 -0.67 15.39 -5.41
C THR A 500 -1.19 14.32 -6.38
N ASN A 501 -1.01 13.03 -6.07
CA ASN A 501 -1.40 11.93 -6.94
C ASN A 501 -2.87 11.97 -7.39
N MET A 502 -3.79 12.38 -6.51
CA MET A 502 -5.21 12.49 -6.88
C MET A 502 -5.44 13.52 -7.98
N ALA A 503 -4.80 14.68 -7.90
CA ALA A 503 -4.88 15.71 -8.95
C ALA A 503 -4.32 15.18 -10.29
N VAL A 504 -3.18 14.51 -10.25
CA VAL A 504 -2.54 13.92 -11.44
C VAL A 504 -3.42 12.83 -12.06
N MET A 505 -4.02 11.96 -11.24
CA MET A 505 -4.93 10.91 -11.70
C MET A 505 -6.18 11.49 -12.35
N ILE A 506 -6.79 12.50 -11.74
CA ILE A 506 -7.95 13.23 -12.29
C ILE A 506 -7.60 13.81 -13.67
N ASP A 507 -6.47 14.48 -13.81
CA ASP A 507 -6.05 15.05 -15.09
C ASP A 507 -5.77 13.98 -16.15
N TRP A 508 -5.24 12.83 -15.75
CA TRP A 508 -5.00 11.73 -16.68
C TRP A 508 -6.30 11.09 -17.17
N VAL A 509 -7.22 10.78 -16.25
CA VAL A 509 -8.48 10.10 -16.53
C VAL A 509 -9.48 11.01 -17.24
N GLU A 510 -9.66 12.24 -16.74
CA GLU A 510 -10.73 13.14 -17.20
C GLU A 510 -10.28 14.04 -18.34
N ASN A 511 -9.00 14.43 -18.38
CA ASN A 511 -8.46 15.40 -19.34
C ASN A 511 -7.45 14.80 -20.32
N GLY A 512 -7.09 13.51 -20.18
CA GLY A 512 -6.12 12.84 -21.05
C GLY A 512 -4.68 13.35 -20.90
N VAL A 513 -4.36 14.03 -19.80
CA VAL A 513 -3.02 14.55 -19.53
C VAL A 513 -2.15 13.43 -18.95
N VAL A 514 -1.32 12.83 -19.80
CA VAL A 514 -0.49 11.69 -19.41
C VAL A 514 0.67 12.16 -18.51
N PRO A 515 0.84 11.61 -17.29
CA PRO A 515 1.96 11.95 -16.43
C PRO A 515 3.24 11.28 -16.96
N THR A 516 4.02 11.99 -17.78
CA THR A 516 5.29 11.46 -18.31
C THR A 516 6.30 11.25 -17.19
N THR A 517 6.34 12.21 -16.27
CA THR A 517 6.94 12.13 -14.94
C THR A 517 5.84 12.35 -13.90
N LEU A 518 6.08 11.95 -12.66
CA LEU A 518 5.15 12.20 -11.55
C LEU A 518 5.64 13.36 -10.69
N ASN A 519 4.74 14.31 -10.42
CA ASN A 519 5.02 15.40 -9.48
C ASN A 519 5.17 14.86 -8.06
N ALA A 520 6.26 15.22 -7.39
CA ALA A 520 6.47 14.92 -5.99
C ALA A 520 7.03 16.15 -5.25
N THR A 521 6.69 16.31 -3.98
CA THR A 521 7.06 17.47 -3.16
C THR A 521 7.99 17.01 -2.06
N VAL A 522 9.08 17.74 -1.81
CA VAL A 522 9.92 17.55 -0.63
C VAL A 522 9.17 18.10 0.58
N LEU A 523 8.86 17.25 1.56
CA LEU A 523 8.03 17.61 2.73
C LEU A 523 8.84 17.84 4.02
N GLN A 524 10.15 17.66 3.98
CA GLN A 524 11.06 17.81 5.12
C GLN A 524 12.42 18.39 4.68
N GLY A 525 13.30 18.66 5.63
CA GLY A 525 14.69 19.03 5.35
C GLY A 525 14.90 20.44 4.77
N GLU A 526 16.10 20.69 4.28
CA GLU A 526 16.50 22.01 3.76
C GLU A 526 15.81 22.36 2.44
N ASN A 527 15.35 21.34 1.71
CA ASN A 527 14.68 21.48 0.43
C ASN A 527 13.14 21.46 0.52
N GLU A 528 12.56 21.56 1.73
CA GLU A 528 11.11 21.56 1.94
C GLU A 528 10.38 22.53 1.00
N GLY A 529 9.29 22.05 0.38
CA GLY A 529 8.47 22.79 -0.58
C GLY A 529 8.98 22.75 -2.03
N GLN A 530 10.18 22.21 -2.28
CA GLN A 530 10.65 22.00 -3.65
C GLN A 530 9.85 20.88 -4.33
N ASN A 531 9.49 21.11 -5.59
CA ASN A 531 8.93 20.07 -6.43
C ASN A 531 10.05 19.31 -7.15
N GLN A 532 9.98 17.99 -7.13
CA GLN A 532 10.83 17.09 -7.89
C GLN A 532 9.97 16.19 -8.78
N GLN A 533 10.56 15.69 -9.86
CA GLN A 533 9.89 14.83 -10.82
C GLN A 533 10.36 13.40 -10.63
N LEU A 534 9.44 12.44 -10.61
CA LEU A 534 9.76 11.00 -10.55
C LEU A 534 9.68 10.39 -11.94
N CYS A 535 10.66 9.54 -12.26
CA CYS A 535 10.68 8.81 -13.51
C CYS A 535 9.75 7.60 -13.47
N ALA A 536 8.99 7.40 -14.54
CA ALA A 536 8.23 6.16 -14.71
C ALA A 536 9.20 5.00 -14.99
N TRP A 537 9.06 3.91 -14.22
CA TRP A 537 9.77 2.66 -14.43
C TRP A 537 9.57 2.17 -15.88
N PRO A 538 10.61 1.69 -16.57
CA PRO A 538 11.94 1.31 -16.06
C PRO A 538 13.01 2.42 -16.12
N LEU A 539 12.62 3.68 -16.38
CA LEU A 539 13.57 4.78 -16.38
C LEU A 539 13.87 5.22 -14.94
N ARG A 540 15.12 5.60 -14.69
CA ARG A 540 15.61 6.06 -13.39
C ARG A 540 16.18 7.47 -13.50
N PRO A 541 16.19 8.27 -12.43
CA PRO A 541 16.70 9.63 -12.48
C PRO A 541 18.22 9.65 -12.68
N LEU A 542 18.68 10.60 -13.50
CA LEU A 542 20.06 11.02 -13.60
C LEU A 542 20.09 12.54 -13.67
N TRP A 543 20.85 13.16 -12.78
CA TRP A 543 21.04 14.59 -12.71
C TRP A 543 22.33 15.01 -13.38
N THR A 544 22.23 16.06 -14.20
CA THR A 544 23.35 16.71 -14.86
C THR A 544 23.41 18.19 -14.47
N ASN A 545 24.42 18.91 -14.96
CA ASN A 545 24.62 20.33 -14.67
C ASN A 545 24.67 20.64 -13.16
N ASN A 546 25.48 19.85 -12.43
CA ASN A 546 25.62 19.93 -10.97
C ASN A 546 24.27 19.82 -10.23
N GLY A 547 23.48 18.78 -10.52
CA GLY A 547 22.24 18.51 -9.78
C GLY A 547 21.04 19.37 -10.14
N THR A 548 21.08 20.12 -11.26
CA THR A 548 20.02 21.09 -11.61
C THR A 548 19.13 20.65 -12.76
N THR A 549 19.53 19.64 -13.54
CA THR A 549 18.75 19.12 -14.66
C THR A 549 18.56 17.63 -14.49
N MET A 550 17.32 17.16 -14.34
CA MET A 550 17.00 15.74 -14.24
C MET A 550 16.61 15.16 -15.60
N GLU A 551 17.15 14.00 -15.93
CA GLU A 551 16.78 13.17 -17.07
C GLU A 551 16.35 11.78 -16.60
N CYS A 552 15.30 11.24 -17.20
CA CYS A 552 14.89 9.85 -16.97
C CYS A 552 15.63 8.94 -17.95
N VAL A 553 16.57 8.16 -17.44
CA VAL A 553 17.48 7.36 -18.25
C VAL A 553 17.23 5.86 -18.09
N TYR A 554 17.41 5.14 -19.18
CA TYR A 554 17.43 3.68 -19.20
C TYR A 554 18.84 3.16 -18.91
N ASN A 555 18.96 2.15 -18.04
CA ASN A 555 20.22 1.46 -17.80
C ASN A 555 19.95 -0.04 -17.56
N GLN A 556 20.49 -0.90 -18.43
CA GLN A 556 20.24 -2.35 -18.34
C GLN A 556 20.77 -2.95 -17.03
N ARG A 557 22.00 -2.58 -16.61
CA ARG A 557 22.62 -3.11 -15.39
C ARG A 557 21.79 -2.77 -14.14
N SER A 558 21.25 -1.55 -14.12
CA SER A 558 20.31 -1.07 -13.11
C SER A 558 19.04 -1.93 -13.10
N ILE A 559 18.38 -2.10 -14.24
CA ILE A 559 17.15 -2.89 -14.33
C ILE A 559 17.38 -4.35 -13.90
N ASP A 560 18.49 -4.93 -14.33
CA ASP A 560 18.86 -6.31 -13.98
C ASP A 560 19.02 -6.50 -12.47
N SER A 561 19.44 -5.48 -11.71
CA SER A 561 19.57 -5.59 -10.25
C SER A 561 18.21 -5.66 -9.51
N TRP A 562 17.12 -5.33 -10.19
CA TRP A 562 15.76 -5.46 -9.66
C TRP A 562 15.08 -6.77 -10.06
N HIS A 563 15.71 -7.56 -10.93
CA HIS A 563 15.15 -8.82 -11.43
C HIS A 563 15.70 -10.00 -10.63
N TYR A 564 14.88 -10.48 -9.69
CA TYR A 564 15.17 -11.66 -8.88
C TYR A 564 14.64 -12.92 -9.58
N ASP A 565 15.49 -13.96 -9.65
CA ASP A 565 15.05 -15.32 -9.97
C ASP A 565 14.62 -15.99 -8.67
N LEU A 566 13.33 -16.27 -8.48
CA LEU A 566 12.81 -16.91 -7.26
C LEU A 566 12.83 -18.44 -7.39
N ASP A 567 14.03 -18.98 -7.64
CA ASP A 567 14.27 -20.37 -8.04
C ASP A 567 14.08 -21.40 -6.90
N ALA A 568 13.85 -20.94 -5.67
CA ALA A 568 13.44 -21.80 -4.57
C ALA A 568 11.94 -22.17 -4.61
N VAL A 569 11.11 -21.38 -5.31
CA VAL A 569 9.66 -21.60 -5.39
C VAL A 569 9.33 -22.45 -6.63
N PRO A 570 8.60 -23.57 -6.50
CA PRO A 570 8.39 -24.52 -7.60
C PRO A 570 7.39 -24.05 -8.67
N MET A 571 6.89 -22.81 -8.58
CA MET A 571 5.82 -22.26 -9.42
C MET A 571 6.10 -20.78 -9.73
N PRO A 572 5.57 -20.21 -10.82
CA PRO A 572 5.66 -18.78 -11.07
C PRO A 572 5.06 -17.96 -9.93
N VAL A 573 5.87 -17.03 -9.40
CA VAL A 573 5.45 -16.01 -8.45
C VAL A 573 5.38 -14.68 -9.19
N TYR A 574 4.15 -14.20 -9.41
CA TYR A 574 3.88 -12.95 -10.12
C TYR A 574 3.87 -11.75 -9.20
#